data_AF-A0A210QRQ5-F1
#
_entry.id   AF-A0A210QRQ5-F1
#
_cell.length_a   1.000
_cell.length_b   1.000
_cell.length_c   1.000
_cell.angle_alpha   90.00
_cell.angle_beta   90.00
_cell.angle_gamma   90.00
#
_symmetry.space_group_name_H-M   'P 1'
#
loop_
_entity.id
_entity.type
_entity.pdbx_description
1 polymer ?
#
loop_
_entity_poly.entity_id
_entity_poly.type
_entity_poly.pdbx_seq_one_letter_code
_entity_poly.pdbx_strand_id
1 'polypeptide(L)' 'MITDGVWVWASSMSPLSYFNWGPKEPNGQTNEDCISVMHDSGTWYDLSCRAPLYYVCERKTQPKICTEGSTVIG' A
#
# COMPACT_ATOMS: atom_id res chain seq x y z
N MET A 1 12.19 1.30 -10.73
CA MET A 1 12.99 0.16 -10.25
C MET A 1 13.98 0.69 -9.23
N ILE A 2 13.73 0.44 -7.95
CA ILE A 2 14.66 0.74 -6.85
C ILE A 2 15.16 -0.64 -6.35
N THR A 3 16.04 -1.27 -7.11
CA THR A 3 16.69 -2.58 -6.83
C THR A 3 15.75 -3.81 -6.75
N ASP A 4 16.10 -4.87 -7.50
CA ASP A 4 15.38 -6.15 -7.44
C ASP A 4 15.40 -6.73 -6.02
N GLY A 5 14.25 -7.22 -5.55
CA GLY A 5 14.10 -7.88 -4.24
C GLY A 5 13.80 -6.95 -3.06
N VAL A 6 13.66 -5.64 -3.27
CA VAL A 6 13.28 -4.69 -2.21
C VAL A 6 11.86 -4.17 -2.43
N TRP A 7 10.95 -4.50 -1.51
CA TRP A 7 9.59 -3.97 -1.49
C TRP A 7 9.53 -2.66 -0.71
N VAL A 8 8.88 -1.65 -1.27
CA VAL A 8 8.76 -0.31 -0.67
C VAL A 8 7.32 0.18 -0.65
N TRP A 9 6.99 1.02 0.32
CA TRP A 9 5.70 1.71 0.37
C TRP A 9 5.58 2.72 -0.78
N ALA A 10 4.47 2.68 -1.52
CA ALA A 10 4.21 3.64 -2.60
C ALA A 10 4.14 5.10 -2.13
N SER A 11 3.75 5.34 -0.88
CA SER A 11 3.58 6.69 -0.30
C SER A 11 4.90 7.36 0.09
N SER A 12 5.90 6.58 0.49
CA SER A 12 7.14 7.11 1.11
C SER A 12 8.42 6.58 0.50
N MET A 13 8.34 5.58 -0.40
CA MET A 13 9.46 4.78 -0.88
C MET A 13 10.30 4.12 0.23
N SER A 14 9.77 4.05 1.45
CA SER A 14 10.46 3.39 2.55
C SER A 14 10.32 1.86 2.44
N PRO A 15 11.36 1.09 2.77
CA PRO A 15 11.28 -0.37 2.74
C PRO A 15 10.16 -0.92 3.63
N LEU A 16 9.51 -1.99 3.17
CA LEU A 16 8.58 -2.74 4.00
C LEU A 16 9.34 -3.42 5.14
N SER A 17 8.80 -3.33 6.35
CA SER A 17 9.29 -4.05 7.53
C SER A 17 8.41 -5.26 7.91
N TYR A 18 7.22 -5.35 7.30
CA TYR A 18 6.24 -6.39 7.52
C TYR A 18 5.85 -7.03 6.19
N PHE A 19 5.62 -8.34 6.21
CA PHE A 19 5.27 -9.15 5.05
C PHE A 19 4.13 -10.11 5.38
N ASN A 20 3.12 -10.20 4.53
CA ASN A 20 1.98 -11.12 4.68
C ASN A 20 1.69 -11.90 3.39
N TRP A 21 2.73 -12.45 2.76
CA TRP A 21 2.60 -13.18 1.51
C TRP A 21 1.64 -14.37 1.63
N GLY A 22 0.84 -14.56 0.57
CA GLY A 22 0.04 -15.75 0.38
C GLY A 22 0.92 -16.98 0.11
N PRO A 23 0.35 -18.19 0.14
CA PRO A 23 1.08 -19.40 -0.19
C PRO A 23 1.72 -19.30 -1.58
N LYS A 24 3.05 -19.52 -1.63
CA LYS A 24 3.90 -19.50 -2.84
C LYS A 24 4.22 -18.09 -3.39
N GLU A 25 3.91 -17.03 -2.67
CA GLU A 25 4.24 -15.66 -3.07
C GLU A 25 5.47 -15.10 -2.32
N PRO A 26 6.18 -14.11 -2.90
CA PRO A 26 6.00 -13.58 -4.26
C PRO A 26 6.57 -14.51 -5.34
N ASN A 27 5.93 -14.60 -6.51
CA ASN A 27 6.26 -15.58 -7.55
C ASN A 27 6.64 -14.97 -8.93
N GLY A 28 6.36 -13.69 -9.17
CA GLY A 28 6.42 -13.06 -10.48
C GLY A 28 7.76 -12.40 -10.83
N GLN A 29 8.76 -12.52 -9.96
CA GLN A 29 10.14 -12.02 -10.15
C GLN A 29 10.21 -10.54 -10.55
N THR A 30 10.43 -10.24 -11.83
CA THR A 30 10.58 -8.87 -12.36
C THR A 30 9.40 -8.42 -13.23
N ASN A 31 8.37 -9.27 -13.39
CA ASN A 31 7.19 -8.95 -14.19
C ASN A 31 5.98 -8.52 -13.35
N GLU A 32 6.02 -8.78 -12.04
CA GLU A 32 4.93 -8.51 -11.10
C GLU A 32 5.47 -7.73 -9.89
N ASP A 33 5.61 -6.41 -10.05
CA ASP A 33 6.26 -5.56 -9.05
C ASP A 33 5.29 -4.85 -8.09
N CYS A 34 4.00 -5.20 -8.11
CA CYS A 34 2.97 -4.55 -7.30
C CYS A 34 2.23 -5.54 -6.39
N ILE A 35 1.95 -5.11 -5.15
CA ILE A 35 1.23 -5.93 -4.17
C ILE A 35 -0.28 -5.76 -4.34
N SER A 36 -0.98 -6.89 -4.42
CA SER A 36 -2.43 -6.99 -4.25
C SER A 36 -2.76 -7.71 -2.94
N VAL A 37 -3.91 -7.41 -2.36
CA VAL A 37 -4.36 -7.96 -1.07
C VAL A 37 -5.65 -8.74 -1.28
N MET A 38 -5.67 -10.00 -0.85
CA MET A 38 -6.86 -10.83 -0.86
C MET A 38 -7.86 -10.34 0.20
N HIS A 39 -9.10 -10.10 -0.23
CA HIS A 39 -10.14 -9.48 0.62
C HIS A 39 -10.55 -10.36 1.82
N ASP A 40 -10.50 -11.68 1.67
CA ASP A 40 -10.92 -12.66 2.67
C ASP A 40 -9.84 -12.96 3.71
N SER A 41 -8.60 -13.20 3.28
CA SER A 41 -7.49 -13.59 4.15
C SER A 41 -6.58 -12.43 4.56
N GLY A 42 -6.60 -11.31 3.82
CA GLY A 42 -5.62 -10.22 3.95
C GLY A 42 -4.22 -10.58 3.45
N THR A 43 -4.01 -11.74 2.83
CA THR A 43 -2.70 -12.17 2.33
C THR A 43 -2.35 -11.50 1.01
N TRP A 44 -1.06 -11.42 0.72
CA TRP A 44 -0.50 -10.61 -0.36
C TRP A 44 -0.06 -11.46 -1.55
N TYR A 45 -0.25 -10.92 -2.74
CA TYR A 45 0.18 -11.51 -4.01
C TYR A 45 0.87 -10.44 -4.82
N ASP A 46 2.04 -10.74 -5.38
CA ASP A 46 2.63 -9.89 -6.39
C ASP A 46 1.89 -10.09 -7.70
N LEU A 47 1.49 -8.98 -8.33
CA LEU A 47 0.80 -8.97 -9.61
C LEU A 47 1.36 -7.84 -10.48
N SER A 48 1.09 -7.94 -11.78
CA SER A 48 1.35 -6.82 -12.68
C SER A 48 0.72 -5.53 -12.14
N CYS A 49 1.51 -4.45 -12.05
CA CYS A 49 1.03 -3.13 -11.66
C CYS A 49 -0.07 -2.56 -12.58
N ARG A 50 -0.27 -3.16 -13.76
CA ARG A 50 -1.31 -2.78 -14.73
C ARG A 50 -2.59 -3.60 -14.58
N ALA A 51 -2.66 -4.53 -13.64
CA ALA A 51 -3.85 -5.32 -13.38
C ALA A 51 -5.03 -4.38 -13.03
N PRO A 52 -6.21 -4.55 -13.65
CA PRO A 52 -7.37 -3.69 -13.42
C PRO A 52 -8.08 -4.08 -12.11
N LEU A 53 -7.48 -3.73 -10.97
CA LEU A 53 -7.98 -4.03 -9.63
C LEU A 53 -8.44 -2.77 -8.89
N TYR A 54 -9.27 -2.97 -7.86
CA TYR A 54 -9.53 -1.93 -6.86
C TYR A 54 -8.29 -1.66 -6.01
N TYR A 55 -8.19 -0.46 -5.45
CA TYR A 55 -7.05 -0.02 -4.66
C TYR A 55 -7.48 0.66 -3.35
N VAL A 56 -6.56 0.68 -2.39
CA VAL A 56 -6.72 1.35 -1.10
C VAL A 56 -5.82 2.58 -1.07
N CYS A 57 -6.35 3.72 -0.61
CA CYS A 57 -5.59 4.96 -0.46
C CYS A 57 -5.10 5.13 0.98
N GLU A 58 -3.84 5.53 1.14
CA GLU A 58 -3.29 6.00 2.40
C GLU A 58 -3.27 7.53 2.43
N ARG A 59 -3.69 8.14 3.53
CA ARG A 59 -3.54 9.59 3.77
C ARG A 59 -3.18 9.85 5.21
N LYS A 60 -2.14 10.66 5.44
CA LYS A 60 -1.84 11.17 6.78
C LYS A 60 -3.01 12.01 7.30
N THR A 61 -3.55 11.64 8.45
CA THR A 61 -4.53 12.48 9.13
C THR A 61 -3.82 13.73 9.64
N GLN A 62 -4.28 14.91 9.24
CA GLN A 62 -3.86 16.11 9.93
C GLN A 62 -4.52 16.15 11.31
N PRO A 63 -3.81 16.58 12.36
CA PRO A 63 -4.44 16.87 13.63
C PRO A 63 -5.59 17.85 13.36
N LYS A 64 -6.80 17.49 13.77
CA LYS A 64 -7.87 18.50 13.88
C LYS A 64 -7.45 19.39 15.04
N ILE A 65 -6.73 20.47 14.73
CA ILE A 65 -6.48 21.52 15.72
C ILE A 65 -7.82 22.23 15.88
N CYS A 66 -8.56 21.84 16.91
CA CYS A 66 -9.66 22.66 17.40
C CYS A 66 -9.03 23.89 18.05
N THR A 67 -8.69 24.91 17.26
CA THR A 67 -8.46 26.24 17.80
C THR A 67 -9.78 26.71 18.40
N GLU A 68 -9.77 27.06 19.69
CA GLU A 68 -10.87 27.77 20.33
C GLU A 68 -11.22 28.98 19.44
N GLY A 69 -12.40 28.94 18.79
CA GLY A 69 -12.88 30.03 17.93
C GLY A 69 -13.02 29.71 16.43
N SER A 70 -12.79 28.48 15.97
CA SER A 70 -13.13 28.12 14.58
C SER A 70 -14.65 27.91 14.42
N THR A 71 -15.38 29.01 14.18
CA THR A 71 -16.79 28.97 13.78
C THR A 71 -16.94 28.19 12.47
N VAL A 72 -17.71 27.11 12.52
CA VAL A 72 -18.21 26.43 11.31
C VAL A 72 -19.24 27.37 10.68
N ILE A 73 -18.84 28.11 9.64
CA ILE A 73 -19.80 28.75 8.75
C ILE A 73 -20.37 27.63 7.87
N GLY A 74 -21.64 27.33 8.08
CA GLY A 74 -22.40 26.35 7.32
C GLY A 74 -22.63 26.74 5.87
#